data_AF-A0A4Q3URB3-F1
#
_entry.id   AF-A0A4Q3URB3-F1
#
_cell.length_a   1.000
_cell.length_b   1.000
_cell.length_c   1.000
_cell.angle_alpha   90.00
_cell.angle_beta   90.00
_cell.angle_gamma   90.00
#
_symmetry.space_group_name_H-M   'P 1'
#
loop_
_entity.id
_entity.type
_entity.pdbx_description
1 polymer ?
#
loop_
_entity_poly.entity_id
_entity_poly.type
_entity_poly.pdbx_seq_one_letter_code
_entity_poly.pdbx_strand_id
1 'polypeptide(L)' 'MEWTGEALLIGVRRHGETSLIAEAMVAGRGRCLGLVRGGRSPKLAPALQVGNTIQLTWRARLEDQLG' A
#
# COMPACT_ATOMS: atom_id res chain seq x y z
N MET A 1 14.39 -2.57 -5.89
CA MET A 1 13.46 -3.70 -6.10
C MET A 1 12.10 -3.15 -6.51
N GLU A 2 11.49 -3.76 -7.51
CA GLU A 2 10.17 -3.40 -8.02
C GLU A 2 9.40 -4.67 -8.33
N TRP A 3 8.13 -4.71 -7.94
CA TRP A 3 7.24 -5.80 -8.28
C TRP A 3 5.78 -5.35 -8.24
N THR A 4 4.91 -6.13 -8.87
CA THR A 4 3.46 -5.96 -8.83
C THR A 4 2.79 -7.18 -8.23
N GLY A 5 1.61 -7.00 -7.64
CA GLY A 5 0.87 -8.10 -7.08
C GLY A 5 -0.52 -7.72 -6.59
N GLU A 6 -1.37 -8.74 -6.49
CA GLU A 6 -2.65 -8.63 -5.82
C GLU A 6 -2.46 -8.65 -4.30
N ALA A 7 -3.19 -7.79 -3.60
CA ALA A 7 -3.10 -7.68 -2.16
C ALA A 7 -4.43 -7.34 -1.51
N LEU A 8 -4.67 -7.90 -0.33
CA LEU A 8 -5.76 -7.48 0.55
C LEU A 8 -5.27 -6.35 1.45
N LEU A 9 -5.95 -5.21 1.42
CA LEU A 9 -5.66 -4.11 2.32
C LEU A 9 -6.17 -4.45 3.73
N ILE A 10 -5.28 -4.51 4.72
CA ILE A 10 -5.63 -4.89 6.10
C ILE A 10 -5.47 -3.73 7.09
N GLY A 11 -4.79 -2.66 6.69
CA GLY A 11 -4.63 -1.46 7.49
C GLY A 11 -4.24 -0.26 6.66
N VAL A 12 -4.71 0.92 7.07
CA VAL A 12 -4.26 2.21 6.53
C VAL A 12 -4.14 3.21 7.66
N ARG A 13 -3.04 3.97 7.67
CA ARG A 13 -2.85 5.07 8.63
C ARG A 13 -2.30 6.30 7.94
N ARG A 14 -2.63 7.47 8.48
CA ARG A 14 -2.15 8.75 7.94
C ARG A 14 -0.63 8.88 8.08
N HIS A 15 0.01 9.44 7.05
CA HIS A 15 1.42 9.81 7.09
C HIS A 15 1.63 11.18 6.45
N GLY A 16 1.90 12.19 7.28
CA GLY A 16 2.02 13.58 6.85
C GLY A 16 0.68 14.16 6.37
N GLU A 17 0.75 15.09 5.42
CA GLU A 17 -0.41 15.86 4.99
C GLU A 17 -1.29 15.09 4.01
N THR A 18 -0.69 14.49 2.97
CA THR A 18 -1.40 13.91 1.83
C THR A 18 -1.22 12.39 1.68
N SER A 19 -0.25 11.81 2.39
CA SER A 19 0.15 10.40 2.20
C SER A 19 -0.48 9.49 3.25
N LEU A 20 -0.55 8.21 2.93
CA LEU A 20 -0.97 7.14 3.84
C LEU A 20 0.11 6.06 3.87
N ILE A 21 0.27 5.39 5.01
CA ILE A 21 0.94 4.08 5.06
C ILE A 21 -0.15 3.03 4.93
N ALA A 22 -0.05 2.22 3.89
CA ALA A 22 -0.89 1.05 3.64
C ALA A 22 -0.19 -0.20 4.18
N GLU A 23 -0.99 -1.07 4.77
CA GLU A 23 -0.61 -2.41 5.20
C GLU A 23 -1.43 -3.42 4.41
N ALA A 24 -0.73 -4.30 3.70
CA ALA A 24 -1.36 -5.21 2.75
C ALA A 24 -0.81 -6.64 2.90
N MET A 25 -1.71 -7.61 2.79
CA MET A 25 -1.35 -9.02 2.67
C MET A 25 -1.25 -9.37 1.20
N VAL A 26 -0.04 -9.72 0.75
CA VAL A 26 0.31 -9.95 -0.65
C VAL A 26 0.59 -11.43 -0.86
N ALA A 27 -0.06 -12.03 -1.86
CA ALA A 27 0.14 -13.44 -2.18
C ALA A 27 1.63 -13.73 -2.46
N GLY A 28 2.19 -14.74 -1.77
CA GLY A 28 3.60 -15.14 -1.93
C GLY A 28 4.64 -14.21 -1.31
N ARG A 29 4.25 -13.06 -0.73
CA ARG A 29 5.17 -12.11 -0.06
C ARG A 29 4.80 -11.83 1.40
N GLY A 30 3.61 -12.24 1.82
CA GLY A 30 3.14 -12.02 3.18
C GLY A 30 2.76 -10.56 3.41
N ARG A 31 3.11 -10.02 4.58
CA ARG A 31 2.71 -8.68 5.00
C ARG A 31 3.69 -7.63 4.47
N CYS A 32 3.18 -6.67 3.72
CA CYS A 32 3.98 -5.57 3.17
C CYS A 32 3.44 -4.21 3.66
N LEU A 33 4.35 -3.27 3.90
CA LEU A 33 4.05 -1.88 4.20
C LEU A 33 4.47 -1.00 3.02
N GLY A 34 3.59 -0.08 2.62
CA GLY A 34 3.84 0.83 1.50
C GLY A 34 3.38 2.25 1.75
N LEU A 35 4.09 3.23 1.20
CA LEU A 35 3.73 4.64 1.28
C LEU A 35 2.92 5.04 0.06
N VAL A 36 1.63 5.29 0.26
CA VAL A 36 0.76 5.77 -0.80
C VAL A 36 0.74 7.29 -0.79
N ARG A 37 1.49 7.89 -1.72
CA ARG A 37 1.47 9.34 -1.97
C ARG A 37 0.10 9.74 -2.53
N GLY A 38 -0.49 10.81 -1.98
CA GLY A 38 -1.80 11.28 -2.41
C GLY A 38 -2.95 10.31 -2.09
N GLY A 39 -2.75 9.37 -1.17
CA GLY A 39 -3.77 8.38 -0.78
C GLY A 39 -5.05 9.01 -0.19
N ARG A 40 -4.98 10.27 0.26
CA ARG A 40 -6.14 11.05 0.71
C ARG A 40 -6.92 11.72 -0.43
N SER A 41 -6.44 11.64 -1.67
CA SER A 41 -7.16 12.23 -2.80
C SER A 41 -8.51 11.53 -3.00
N PRO A 42 -9.55 12.26 -3.45
CA PRO A 42 -10.85 11.64 -3.74
C PRO A 42 -10.78 10.51 -4.76
N LYS A 43 -9.77 10.53 -5.64
CA LYS A 43 -9.53 9.50 -6.66
C LYS A 43 -8.99 8.20 -6.07
N LEU A 44 -8.09 8.26 -5.08
CA LEU A 44 -7.44 7.07 -4.50
C LEU A 44 -8.12 6.56 -3.23
N ALA A 45 -8.73 7.46 -2.44
CA ALA A 45 -9.30 7.11 -1.15
C ALA A 45 -10.32 5.94 -1.17
N PRO A 46 -11.18 5.77 -2.21
CA PRO A 46 -12.09 4.63 -2.29
C PRO A 46 -11.36 3.28 -2.47
N ALA A 47 -10.24 3.26 -3.19
CA ALA A 47 -9.46 2.04 -3.39
C ALA A 47 -8.69 1.63 -2.11
N LEU A 48 -8.33 2.60 -1.26
CA LEU A 48 -7.54 2.40 -0.04
C LEU A 48 -8.40 2.11 1.21
N GLN A 49 -9.58 1.52 1.05
CA GLN A 49 -10.39 1.04 2.17
C GLN A 49 -9.91 -0.34 2.63
N VAL A 50 -9.86 -0.56 3.94
CA VAL A 50 -9.54 -1.88 4.52
C VAL A 50 -10.58 -2.89 4.06
N GLY A 51 -10.12 -4.09 3.68
CA GLY A 51 -10.94 -5.14 3.11
C GLY A 51 -11.00 -5.15 1.58
N ASN A 52 -10.56 -4.07 0.91
CA ASN A 52 -10.44 -4.09 -0.54
C ASN A 52 -9.27 -4.98 -0.98
N THR A 53 -9.51 -5.77 -2.02
CA THR A 53 -8.45 -6.35 -2.82
C THR A 53 -7.99 -5.32 -3.86
N ILE A 54 -6.69 -5.07 -3.92
CA ILE A 54 -6.07 -4.11 -4.84
C ILE A 54 -4.96 -4.78 -5.65
N GLN A 55 -4.74 -4.27 -6.86
CA GLN A 55 -3.48 -4.46 -7.57
C GLN A 55 -2.54 -3.32 -7.17
N LEU A 56 -1.34 -3.65 -6.72
CA LEU A 56 -0.34 -2.67 -6.32
C LEU A 56 0.98 -2.88 -7.06
N THR A 57 1.73 -1.79 -7.15
CA THR A 57 3.14 -1.78 -7.56
C THR A 57 3.94 -1.30 -6.37
N TRP A 58 4.88 -2.10 -5.89
CA TRP A 58 5.72 -1.81 -4.73
C TRP A 58 7.15 -1.49 -5.19
N ARG A 59 7.76 -0.43 -4.63
CA ARG A 59 9.09 0.04 -5.04
C ARG A 59 9.91 0.52 -3.85
N ALA A 60 10.99 -0.19 -3.52
CA ALA A 60 11.99 0.25 -2.55
C ALA A 60 13.41 -0.19 -2.91
N ARG A 61 14.42 0.37 -2.22
CA ARG A 61 15.82 -0.02 -2.45
C ARG A 61 16.12 -1.39 -1.85
N LEU A 62 15.62 -1.66 -0.65
CA LEU A 62 15.77 -2.92 0.11
C LEU A 62 14.40 -3.52 0.43
N GLU A 63 14.31 -4.83 0.74
CA GLU A 63 13.02 -5.54 0.87
C GLU A 63 12.29 -5.15 2.15
N ASP A 64 13.05 -4.91 3.22
CA ASP A 64 12.54 -4.50 4.53
C ASP A 64 12.15 -3.02 4.60
N GLN A 65 12.41 -2.26 3.53
CA GLN A 65 12.03 -0.85 3.48
C GLN A 65 10.54 -0.69 3.19
N LEU A 66 10.02 0.47 3.57
CA LEU A 66 8.69 0.88 3.16
C LEU A 66 8.74 1.26 1.67
N GLY A 67 7.94 0.58 0.84
CA GLY A 67 7.97 0.75 -0.62
C GLY A 67 6.75 1.41 -1.23
#